data_AF-A0A1W1BFD9-F1
#
_entry.id   AF-A0A1W1BFD9-F1
#
_cell.length_a   1.000
_cell.length_b   1.000
_cell.length_c   1.000
_cell.angle_alpha   90.00
_cell.angle_beta   90.00
_cell.angle_gamma   90.00
#
_symmetry.space_group_name_H-M   'P 1'
#
loop_
_entity.id
_entity.type
_entity.pdbx_description
1 polymer ?
#
loop_
_entity_poly.entity_id
_entity_poly.type
_entity_poly.pdbx_seq_one_letter_code
_entity_poly.pdbx_strand_id
1 'polypeptide(L)'
;MKNLYDVKKATVCENDLDLRVYTSNLLGQSDELVLHGGGNTSVKTTIDGEEILLVKGSGWDLVSIKAEGFAPVKMKTLLEMAALDSLSDTDMVSGQKAAMINKSAPNPSVEAILHALIPYKFVDHTHADAIVTISNTENGLSDIKKVFPNFLIIDYVMPGFILAHTIYEMTKDLDWSSIDGIILHNHGIFTFDDDARESYEKMIDAVSQAEVFLAQNATLHIASSYASSKCDMQKIVKVLSEIKGYKVSLNINQSPLASYYASHKNLREFATRGVLTPEHIIRTKRVPLIMEDTDLEAGIARYMKEYEAYFKEFATNEVMLNAAPNYMVIKDLAVISFGKSPKAAAIVNDIVEHTMRAVLQADKLGGYKSISIADSFAMEYWELEQAKLKK
;
A
#
# COMPACT_ATOMS: atom_id res chain seq x y z
N MET A 1 19.38 -1.37 0.48
CA MET A 1 18.78 -2.12 1.59
C MET A 1 19.73 -3.23 2.05
N LYS A 2 19.64 -3.69 3.31
CA LYS A 2 20.46 -4.80 3.82
C LYS A 2 19.74 -6.13 3.60
N ASN A 3 20.41 -7.10 2.99
CA ASN A 3 19.95 -8.49 2.94
C ASN A 3 20.05 -9.14 4.34
N LEU A 4 18.93 -9.68 4.83
CA LEU A 4 18.80 -10.28 6.17
C LEU A 4 18.70 -11.81 6.14
N TYR A 5 18.88 -12.44 4.98
CA TYR A 5 18.82 -13.89 4.84
C TYR A 5 19.96 -14.56 5.61
N ASP A 6 19.60 -15.53 6.44
CA ASP A 6 20.50 -16.30 7.29
C ASP A 6 20.33 -17.78 6.94
N VAL A 7 21.35 -18.33 6.27
CA VAL A 7 21.39 -19.72 5.83
C VAL A 7 21.16 -20.68 7.00
N LYS A 8 21.65 -20.39 8.21
CA LYS A 8 21.46 -21.28 9.37
C LYS A 8 20.01 -21.31 9.83
N LYS A 9 19.28 -20.20 9.73
CA LYS A 9 17.84 -20.15 10.01
C LYS A 9 17.03 -20.83 8.91
N ALA A 10 17.44 -20.69 7.66
CA ALA A 10 16.78 -21.38 6.56
C ALA A 10 16.93 -22.91 6.66
N THR A 11 18.08 -23.42 7.13
CA THR A 11 18.31 -24.87 7.25
C THR A 11 17.42 -25.58 8.27
N VAL A 12 16.72 -24.85 9.15
CA VAL A 12 15.76 -25.46 10.10
C VAL A 12 14.34 -25.52 9.56
N CYS A 13 14.07 -24.95 8.39
CA CYS A 13 12.77 -25.06 7.71
C CYS A 13 12.61 -26.46 7.12
N GLU A 14 11.48 -27.12 7.39
CA GLU A 14 11.28 -28.53 7.00
C GLU A 14 10.65 -28.66 5.60
N ASN A 15 10.00 -27.61 5.12
CA ASN A 15 9.29 -27.60 3.85
C ASN A 15 9.25 -26.18 3.24
N ASP A 16 8.69 -26.07 2.04
CA ASP A 16 8.60 -24.80 1.30
C ASP A 16 7.74 -23.74 2.00
N LEU A 17 6.71 -24.15 2.75
CA LEU A 17 5.87 -23.21 3.51
C LEU A 17 6.65 -22.62 4.69
N ASP A 18 7.45 -23.42 5.40
CA ASP A 18 8.32 -22.92 6.48
C ASP A 18 9.34 -21.92 5.93
N LEU A 19 9.93 -22.21 4.76
CA LEU A 19 10.81 -21.27 4.06
C LEU A 19 10.07 -20.00 3.65
N ARG A 20 8.82 -20.09 3.18
CA ARG A 20 8.03 -18.92 2.81
C ARG A 20 7.61 -18.08 4.00
N VAL A 21 7.28 -18.71 5.13
CA VAL A 21 7.08 -18.01 6.40
C VAL A 21 8.35 -17.25 6.79
N TYR A 22 9.51 -17.90 6.69
CA TYR A 22 10.78 -17.28 7.02
C TYR A 22 11.08 -16.05 6.15
N THR A 23 11.01 -16.17 4.83
CA THR A 23 11.31 -15.03 3.92
C THR A 23 10.25 -13.93 3.98
N SER A 24 8.98 -14.28 4.22
CA SER A 24 7.92 -13.28 4.48
C SER A 24 8.22 -12.44 5.72
N ASN A 25 8.69 -13.09 6.80
CA ASN A 25 9.10 -12.40 8.01
C ASN A 25 10.35 -11.53 7.79
N LEU A 26 11.23 -11.86 6.85
CA LEU A 26 12.35 -10.99 6.47
C LEU A 26 11.87 -9.73 5.74
N LEU A 27 10.95 -9.87 4.78
CA LEU A 27 10.37 -8.72 4.07
C LEU A 27 9.62 -7.80 5.03
N GLY A 28 8.80 -8.37 5.93
CA GLY A 28 8.03 -7.61 6.90
C GLY A 28 8.85 -6.93 8.00
N GLN A 29 10.14 -7.25 8.16
CA GLN A 29 11.02 -6.56 9.10
C GLN A 29 11.40 -5.14 8.65
N SER A 30 11.17 -4.81 7.37
CA SER A 30 11.45 -3.47 6.82
C SER A 30 10.15 -2.76 6.50
N ASP A 31 9.87 -1.67 7.22
CA ASP A 31 8.74 -0.78 6.93
C ASP A 31 8.87 -0.12 5.55
N GLU A 32 10.11 0.00 5.00
CA GLU A 32 10.38 0.51 3.65
C GLU A 32 9.95 -0.46 2.54
N LEU A 33 9.70 -1.74 2.88
CA LEU A 33 9.14 -2.74 1.94
C LEU A 33 7.65 -2.91 2.15
N VAL A 34 7.25 -3.10 3.41
CA VAL A 34 5.90 -3.54 3.77
C VAL A 34 5.40 -2.71 4.94
N LEU A 35 4.49 -1.77 4.66
CA LEU A 35 3.86 -0.96 5.69
C LEU A 35 2.40 -1.39 5.93
N HIS A 36 2.04 -1.56 7.20
CA HIS A 36 0.66 -1.71 7.72
C HIS A 36 -0.31 -2.53 6.84
N GLY A 37 -0.08 -3.83 6.75
CA GLY A 37 -0.99 -4.76 6.08
C GLY A 37 -0.87 -4.78 4.55
N GLY A 38 -0.06 -3.90 3.95
CA GLY A 38 0.36 -3.98 2.54
C GLY A 38 1.23 -5.21 2.26
N GLY A 39 1.56 -5.42 0.98
CA GLY A 39 2.38 -6.53 0.51
C GLY A 39 1.79 -7.93 0.76
N ASN A 40 2.21 -8.89 -0.04
CA ASN A 40 1.80 -10.28 0.11
C ASN A 40 2.79 -11.24 -0.56
N THR A 41 2.83 -12.46 -0.06
CA THR A 41 3.73 -13.50 -0.53
C THR A 41 2.95 -14.78 -0.77
N SER A 42 3.47 -15.63 -1.63
CA SER A 42 2.92 -16.96 -1.84
C SER A 42 3.97 -18.02 -2.12
N VAL A 43 3.55 -19.27 -1.96
CA VAL A 43 4.28 -20.45 -2.41
C VAL A 43 3.31 -21.42 -3.08
N LYS A 44 3.69 -21.97 -4.22
CA LYS A 44 2.95 -23.02 -4.93
C LYS A 44 3.43 -24.40 -4.45
N THR A 45 2.49 -25.31 -4.21
CA THR A 45 2.78 -26.68 -3.76
C THR A 45 1.74 -27.67 -4.28
N THR A 46 1.98 -28.97 -4.10
CA THR A 46 1.02 -30.03 -4.42
C THR A 46 0.51 -30.67 -3.12
N ILE A 47 -0.80 -30.69 -2.93
CA ILE A 47 -1.46 -31.35 -1.79
C ILE A 47 -2.48 -32.33 -2.36
N ASP A 48 -2.36 -33.61 -2.00
CA ASP A 48 -3.25 -34.70 -2.46
C ASP A 48 -3.39 -34.77 -4.00
N GLY A 49 -2.32 -34.43 -4.73
CA GLY A 49 -2.28 -34.45 -6.19
C GLY A 49 -2.90 -33.22 -6.89
N GLU A 50 -3.32 -32.21 -6.14
CA GLU A 50 -3.83 -30.93 -6.66
C GLU A 50 -2.81 -29.81 -6.43
N GLU A 51 -2.63 -28.93 -7.43
CA GLU A 51 -1.78 -27.74 -7.29
C GLU A 51 -2.50 -26.66 -6.48
N ILE A 52 -1.85 -26.23 -5.40
CA ILE A 52 -2.38 -25.29 -4.42
C ILE A 52 -1.44 -24.09 -4.31
N LEU A 53 -2.02 -22.90 -4.35
CA LEU A 53 -1.39 -21.67 -3.95
C LEU A 53 -1.59 -21.48 -2.44
N LEU A 54 -0.49 -21.42 -1.68
CA LEU A 54 -0.49 -20.95 -0.31
C LEU A 54 -0.14 -19.46 -0.35
N VAL A 55 -1.12 -18.59 -0.18
CA VAL A 55 -0.96 -17.12 -0.29
C VAL A 55 -1.31 -16.41 1.01
N LYS A 56 -0.60 -15.34 1.37
CA LYS A 56 -0.92 -14.51 2.53
C LYS A 56 -2.42 -14.23 2.64
N GLY A 57 -2.99 -14.52 3.80
CA GLY A 57 -4.37 -14.25 4.14
C GLY A 57 -4.58 -12.84 4.71
N SER A 58 -5.78 -12.33 4.52
CA SER A 58 -6.23 -11.05 5.08
C SER A 58 -6.13 -11.04 6.61
N GLY A 59 -5.63 -9.93 7.17
CA GLY A 59 -5.52 -9.71 8.61
C GLY A 59 -4.20 -10.19 9.25
N TRP A 60 -3.28 -10.74 8.47
CA TRP A 60 -1.93 -11.09 8.90
C TRP A 60 -0.90 -10.05 8.45
N ASP A 61 0.05 -9.74 9.34
CA ASP A 61 1.22 -8.91 9.02
C ASP A 61 2.39 -9.81 8.65
N LEU A 62 3.08 -9.51 7.54
CA LEU A 62 4.18 -10.34 7.03
C LEU A 62 5.32 -10.50 8.04
N VAL A 63 5.58 -9.52 8.90
CA VAL A 63 6.62 -9.58 9.95
C VAL A 63 6.41 -10.70 10.97
N SER A 64 5.15 -11.13 11.14
CA SER A 64 4.73 -12.07 12.18
C SER A 64 3.91 -13.23 11.63
N ILE A 65 3.92 -13.41 10.30
CA ILE A 65 3.12 -14.42 9.65
C ILE A 65 3.62 -15.82 10.04
N LYS A 66 2.69 -16.75 10.10
CA LYS A 66 2.94 -18.18 10.36
C LYS A 66 2.27 -19.00 9.27
N ALA A 67 2.46 -20.31 9.27
CA ALA A 67 1.85 -21.22 8.31
C ALA A 67 0.33 -21.02 8.20
N GLU A 68 -0.36 -20.81 9.33
CA GLU A 68 -1.80 -20.57 9.40
C GLU A 68 -2.24 -19.25 8.77
N GLY A 69 -1.31 -18.34 8.53
CA GLY A 69 -1.51 -17.09 7.81
C GLY A 69 -1.60 -17.26 6.30
N PHE A 70 -1.30 -18.44 5.74
CA PHE A 70 -1.39 -18.71 4.31
C PHE A 70 -2.70 -19.44 3.97
N ALA A 71 -3.52 -18.81 3.14
CA ALA A 71 -4.76 -19.36 2.60
C ALA A 71 -4.44 -20.37 1.49
N PRO A 72 -4.91 -21.64 1.57
CA PRO A 72 -4.62 -22.65 0.57
C PRO A 72 -5.71 -22.69 -0.52
N VAL A 73 -5.43 -22.12 -1.68
CA VAL A 73 -6.39 -21.93 -2.79
C VAL A 73 -6.00 -22.77 -4.01
N LYS A 74 -6.98 -23.40 -4.66
CA LYS A 74 -6.74 -24.20 -5.87
C LYS A 74 -6.20 -23.35 -7.02
N MET A 75 -5.02 -23.70 -7.54
CA MET A 75 -4.37 -22.99 -8.66
C MET A 75 -5.27 -22.97 -9.90
N LYS A 76 -5.84 -24.12 -10.26
CA LYS A 76 -6.73 -24.25 -11.43
C LYS A 76 -7.85 -23.20 -11.43
N THR A 77 -8.51 -23.02 -10.29
CA THR A 77 -9.62 -22.06 -10.17
C THR A 77 -9.14 -20.61 -10.28
N LEU A 78 -7.97 -20.27 -9.71
CA LEU A 78 -7.40 -18.92 -9.84
C LEU A 78 -7.05 -18.60 -11.30
N LEU A 79 -6.48 -19.56 -12.03
CA LEU A 79 -6.14 -19.41 -13.45
C LEU A 79 -7.39 -19.32 -14.33
N GLU A 80 -8.42 -20.13 -14.06
CA GLU A 80 -9.71 -20.04 -14.75
C GLU A 80 -10.39 -18.68 -14.52
N MET A 81 -10.29 -18.12 -13.30
CA MET A 81 -10.79 -16.77 -13.00
C MET A 81 -10.06 -15.71 -13.83
N ALA A 82 -8.73 -15.76 -13.91
CA ALA A 82 -7.94 -14.78 -14.66
C ALA A 82 -8.34 -14.67 -16.13
N ALA A 83 -8.79 -15.79 -16.71
CA ALA A 83 -9.20 -15.90 -18.11
C ALA A 83 -10.63 -15.42 -18.40
N LEU A 84 -11.41 -15.01 -17.39
CA LEU A 84 -12.73 -14.43 -17.61
C LEU A 84 -12.60 -13.03 -18.20
N ASP A 85 -13.53 -12.64 -19.09
CA ASP A 85 -13.57 -11.28 -19.64
C ASP A 85 -14.00 -10.24 -18.59
N SER A 86 -14.75 -10.67 -17.58
CA SER A 86 -15.24 -9.79 -16.50
C SER A 86 -15.59 -10.58 -15.24
N LEU A 87 -15.24 -10.04 -14.08
CA LEU A 87 -15.63 -10.53 -12.76
C LEU A 87 -15.64 -9.35 -11.78
N SER A 88 -16.66 -9.25 -10.93
CA SER A 88 -16.68 -8.24 -9.86
C SER A 88 -15.66 -8.60 -8.77
N ASP A 89 -15.16 -7.62 -8.01
CA ASP A 89 -14.21 -7.91 -6.93
C ASP A 89 -14.87 -8.71 -5.80
N THR A 90 -16.17 -8.49 -5.53
CA THR A 90 -16.94 -9.32 -4.59
C THR A 90 -17.04 -10.77 -5.04
N ASP A 91 -17.34 -11.02 -6.33
CA ASP A 91 -17.42 -12.37 -6.87
C ASP A 91 -16.04 -13.03 -6.93
N MET A 92 -15.00 -12.27 -7.25
CA MET A 92 -13.60 -12.72 -7.20
C MET A 92 -13.24 -13.22 -5.80
N VAL A 93 -13.46 -12.40 -4.75
CA VAL A 93 -13.16 -12.78 -3.36
C VAL A 93 -14.01 -13.98 -2.91
N SER A 94 -15.29 -14.01 -3.31
CA SER A 94 -16.19 -15.13 -2.99
C SER A 94 -15.73 -16.43 -3.65
N GLY A 95 -15.32 -16.35 -4.92
CA GLY A 95 -14.78 -17.46 -5.68
C GLY A 95 -13.45 -17.98 -5.12
N GLN A 96 -12.51 -17.08 -4.82
CA GLN A 96 -11.24 -17.43 -4.17
C GLN A 96 -11.49 -18.18 -2.85
N LYS A 97 -12.43 -17.69 -2.03
CA LYS A 97 -12.83 -18.36 -0.79
C LYS A 97 -13.49 -19.72 -1.03
N ALA A 98 -14.33 -19.84 -2.05
CA ALA A 98 -14.95 -21.11 -2.46
C ALA A 98 -13.91 -22.13 -2.96
N ALA A 99 -12.80 -21.66 -3.54
CA ALA A 99 -11.70 -22.49 -4.02
C ALA A 99 -10.71 -22.93 -2.93
N MET A 100 -10.82 -22.44 -1.69
CA MET A 100 -9.93 -22.87 -0.61
C MET A 100 -10.14 -24.35 -0.23
N ILE A 101 -9.05 -25.10 -0.04
CA ILE A 101 -9.12 -26.49 0.46
C ILE A 101 -9.27 -26.56 1.99
N ASN A 102 -8.96 -25.48 2.70
CA ASN A 102 -9.24 -25.33 4.13
C ASN A 102 -10.14 -24.10 4.38
N LYS A 103 -11.39 -24.30 4.79
CA LYS A 103 -12.34 -23.20 5.02
C LYS A 103 -12.14 -22.44 6.34
N SER A 104 -11.33 -22.95 7.27
CA SER A 104 -11.01 -22.26 8.51
C SER A 104 -9.81 -21.32 8.40
N ALA A 105 -9.03 -21.42 7.31
CA ALA A 105 -7.95 -20.51 7.01
C ALA A 105 -8.47 -19.07 6.75
N PRO A 106 -7.61 -18.04 6.90
CA PRO A 106 -7.99 -16.66 6.58
C PRO A 106 -8.43 -16.53 5.11
N ASN A 107 -9.23 -15.51 4.80
CA ASN A 107 -9.55 -15.20 3.41
C ASN A 107 -8.23 -14.89 2.64
N PRO A 108 -8.02 -15.41 1.42
CA PRO A 108 -6.82 -15.14 0.64
C PRO A 108 -6.66 -13.65 0.32
N SER A 109 -5.42 -13.24 -0.01
CA SER A 109 -5.18 -11.92 -0.59
C SER A 109 -6.06 -11.71 -1.82
N VAL A 110 -6.59 -10.51 -1.98
CA VAL A 110 -7.32 -10.09 -3.19
C VAL A 110 -6.49 -10.30 -4.46
N GLU A 111 -5.17 -10.21 -4.34
CA GLU A 111 -4.21 -10.39 -5.43
C GLU A 111 -3.78 -11.84 -5.65
N ALA A 112 -4.46 -12.83 -5.06
CA ALA A 112 -4.10 -14.25 -5.22
C ALA A 112 -4.04 -14.71 -6.68
N ILE A 113 -4.84 -14.11 -7.58
CA ILE A 113 -4.80 -14.43 -9.01
C ILE A 113 -3.45 -14.01 -9.62
N LEU A 114 -2.90 -12.85 -9.25
CA LEU A 114 -1.60 -12.38 -9.75
C LEU A 114 -0.48 -13.35 -9.36
N HIS A 115 -0.51 -13.82 -8.10
CA HIS A 115 0.42 -14.85 -7.62
C HIS A 115 0.29 -16.16 -8.39
N ALA A 116 -0.91 -16.54 -8.80
CA ALA A 116 -1.14 -17.75 -9.62
C ALA A 116 -0.63 -17.59 -11.06
N LEU A 117 -0.78 -16.40 -11.66
CA LEU A 117 -0.34 -16.11 -13.03
C LEU A 117 1.17 -16.18 -13.20
N ILE A 118 1.94 -15.81 -12.17
CA ILE A 118 3.40 -15.86 -12.17
C ILE A 118 3.85 -17.34 -12.07
N PRO A 119 4.50 -17.92 -13.09
CA PRO A 119 4.74 -19.37 -13.19
C PRO A 119 6.00 -19.83 -12.43
N TYR A 120 6.26 -19.24 -11.27
CA TYR A 120 7.37 -19.56 -10.37
C TYR A 120 6.86 -20.00 -9.02
N LYS A 121 7.60 -20.85 -8.34
CA LYS A 121 7.18 -21.44 -7.07
C LYS A 121 6.92 -20.40 -5.98
N PHE A 122 7.81 -19.43 -5.82
CA PHE A 122 7.75 -18.39 -4.81
C PHE A 122 7.53 -17.03 -5.45
N VAL A 123 6.59 -16.26 -4.89
CA VAL A 123 6.25 -14.93 -5.39
C VAL A 123 6.18 -13.98 -4.22
N ASP A 124 6.88 -12.86 -4.33
CA ASP A 124 6.93 -11.78 -3.37
C ASP A 124 6.35 -10.51 -3.97
N HIS A 125 5.46 -9.85 -3.24
CA HIS A 125 4.90 -8.55 -3.59
C HIS A 125 5.06 -7.57 -2.43
N THR A 126 5.64 -6.41 -2.71
CA THR A 126 5.83 -5.33 -1.73
C THR A 126 5.43 -3.99 -2.33
N HIS A 127 5.08 -3.03 -1.46
CA HIS A 127 4.78 -1.65 -1.86
C HIS A 127 5.98 -0.79 -1.51
N ALA A 128 7.17 -1.21 -1.96
CA ALA A 128 8.42 -0.67 -1.48
C ALA A 128 8.52 0.85 -1.72
N ASP A 129 8.85 1.60 -0.67
CA ASP A 129 8.83 3.06 -0.63
C ASP A 129 9.64 3.67 -1.77
N ALA A 130 10.81 3.10 -2.07
CA ALA A 130 11.67 3.60 -3.14
C ALA A 130 11.01 3.45 -4.53
N ILE A 131 10.32 2.33 -4.78
CA ILE A 131 9.62 2.07 -6.04
C ILE A 131 8.41 3.00 -6.18
N VAL A 132 7.59 3.10 -5.13
CA VAL A 132 6.39 3.95 -5.16
C VAL A 132 6.75 5.44 -5.19
N THR A 133 7.88 5.85 -4.60
CA THR A 133 8.38 7.22 -4.69
C THR A 133 8.80 7.58 -6.11
N ILE A 134 9.55 6.73 -6.80
CA ILE A 134 9.97 6.99 -8.19
C ILE A 134 8.75 7.00 -9.11
N SER A 135 7.86 6.01 -8.96
CA SER A 135 6.67 5.89 -9.82
C SER A 135 5.67 7.03 -9.63
N ASN A 136 5.49 7.56 -8.42
CA ASN A 136 4.63 8.73 -8.15
C ASN A 136 5.30 10.08 -8.48
N THR A 137 5.95 10.17 -9.64
CA THR A 137 6.54 11.41 -10.18
C THR A 137 6.01 11.70 -11.58
N GLU A 138 6.07 12.95 -12.02
CA GLU A 138 5.71 13.32 -13.41
C GLU A 138 6.49 12.52 -14.47
N ASN A 139 7.73 12.10 -14.17
CA ASN A 139 8.57 11.30 -15.07
C ASN A 139 8.65 9.81 -14.68
N GLY A 140 7.80 9.35 -13.75
CA GLY A 140 8.01 8.10 -13.03
C GLY A 140 8.11 6.88 -13.92
N LEU A 141 7.26 6.79 -14.95
CA LEU A 141 7.31 5.66 -15.90
C LEU A 141 8.65 5.60 -16.66
N SER A 142 9.19 6.76 -17.07
CA SER A 142 10.48 6.84 -17.75
C SER A 142 11.62 6.44 -16.80
N ASP A 143 11.60 6.93 -15.56
CA ASP A 143 12.68 6.66 -14.62
C ASP A 143 12.65 5.21 -14.12
N ILE A 144 11.47 4.64 -13.89
CA ILE A 144 11.31 3.20 -13.64
C ILE A 144 11.87 2.38 -14.81
N LYS A 145 11.57 2.71 -16.08
CA LYS A 145 12.13 2.03 -17.26
C LYS A 145 13.66 2.10 -17.33
N LYS A 146 14.26 3.22 -16.90
CA LYS A 146 15.72 3.38 -16.86
C LYS A 146 16.36 2.54 -15.77
N VAL A 147 15.75 2.49 -14.59
CA VAL A 147 16.27 1.73 -13.44
C VAL A 147 16.05 0.22 -13.64
N PHE A 148 14.93 -0.17 -14.25
CA PHE A 148 14.50 -1.56 -14.39
C PHE A 148 14.22 -1.94 -15.85
N PRO A 149 15.24 -1.96 -16.73
CA PRO A 149 15.06 -2.16 -18.17
C PRO A 149 14.51 -3.55 -18.54
N ASN A 150 14.71 -4.55 -17.67
CA ASN A 150 14.28 -5.94 -17.87
C ASN A 150 13.04 -6.31 -17.05
N PHE A 151 12.39 -5.35 -16.39
CA PHE A 151 11.14 -5.61 -15.69
C PHE A 151 9.96 -5.40 -16.62
N LEU A 152 8.92 -6.23 -16.47
CA LEU A 152 7.63 -5.93 -17.07
C LEU A 152 6.99 -4.79 -16.27
N ILE A 153 6.74 -3.66 -16.94
CA ILE A 153 6.15 -2.48 -16.30
C ILE A 153 4.71 -2.37 -16.76
N ILE A 154 3.80 -2.37 -15.79
CA ILE A 154 2.36 -2.24 -16.00
C ILE A 154 1.95 -0.86 -15.51
N ASP A 155 1.28 -0.10 -16.38
CA ASP A 155 0.69 1.19 -16.01
C ASP A 155 -0.30 1.03 -14.85
N TYR A 156 -0.67 2.12 -14.19
CA TYR A 156 -1.60 2.02 -13.07
C TYR A 156 -2.93 1.38 -13.52
N VAL A 157 -3.30 0.32 -12.82
CA VAL A 157 -4.60 -0.33 -12.92
C VAL A 157 -5.11 -0.55 -11.51
N MET A 158 -6.41 -0.28 -11.31
CA MET A 158 -7.08 -0.49 -10.04
C MET A 158 -6.84 -1.93 -9.52
N PRO A 159 -6.32 -2.11 -8.29
CA PRO A 159 -6.15 -3.42 -7.68
C PRO A 159 -7.47 -4.18 -7.63
N GLY A 160 -7.42 -5.49 -7.89
CA GLY A 160 -8.60 -6.35 -8.01
C GLY A 160 -8.57 -7.17 -9.29
N PHE A 161 -9.75 -7.57 -9.76
CA PHE A 161 -9.88 -8.42 -10.93
C PHE A 161 -9.32 -7.78 -12.21
N ILE A 162 -9.56 -6.48 -12.41
CA ILE A 162 -9.13 -5.77 -13.64
C ILE A 162 -7.61 -5.82 -13.77
N LEU A 163 -6.87 -5.60 -12.69
CA LEU A 163 -5.42 -5.74 -12.68
C LEU A 163 -5.00 -7.18 -13.00
N ALA A 164 -5.62 -8.18 -12.36
CA ALA A 164 -5.32 -9.59 -12.61
C ALA A 164 -5.53 -9.96 -14.09
N HIS A 165 -6.65 -9.56 -14.68
CA HIS A 165 -6.97 -9.80 -16.07
C HIS A 165 -6.02 -9.05 -17.02
N THR A 166 -5.64 -7.82 -16.70
CA THR A 166 -4.66 -7.05 -17.48
C THR A 166 -3.31 -7.78 -17.53
N ILE A 167 -2.84 -8.30 -16.38
CA ILE A 167 -1.60 -9.08 -16.33
C ILE A 167 -1.75 -10.38 -17.10
N TYR A 168 -2.90 -11.06 -16.99
CA TYR A 168 -3.16 -12.27 -17.77
C TYR A 168 -3.01 -11.99 -19.27
N GLU A 169 -3.69 -10.97 -19.81
CA GLU A 169 -3.59 -10.60 -21.22
C GLU A 169 -2.16 -10.25 -21.65
N MET A 170 -1.43 -9.47 -20.82
CA MET A 170 -0.05 -9.07 -21.12
C MET A 170 0.96 -10.22 -21.08
N THR A 171 0.66 -11.31 -20.37
CA THR A 171 1.61 -12.39 -20.09
C THR A 171 1.31 -13.71 -20.80
N LYS A 172 0.21 -13.80 -21.57
CA LYS A 172 -0.17 -15.02 -22.33
C LYS A 172 0.96 -15.60 -23.18
N ASP A 173 1.65 -14.74 -23.92
CA ASP A 173 2.71 -15.11 -24.85
C ASP A 173 4.09 -14.64 -24.37
N LEU A 174 4.20 -14.22 -23.11
CA LEU A 174 5.44 -13.70 -22.53
C LEU A 174 6.39 -14.86 -22.20
N ASP A 175 7.63 -14.74 -22.65
CA ASP A 175 8.73 -15.54 -22.10
C ASP A 175 9.08 -15.03 -20.70
N TRP A 176 8.56 -15.69 -19.68
CA TRP A 176 8.79 -15.33 -18.28
C TRP A 176 10.27 -15.34 -17.87
N SER A 177 11.12 -16.11 -18.57
CA SER A 177 12.57 -16.13 -18.32
C SER A 177 13.29 -14.88 -18.83
N SER A 178 12.61 -14.05 -19.65
CA SER A 178 13.14 -12.81 -20.19
C SER A 178 12.97 -11.59 -19.28
N ILE A 179 12.22 -11.73 -18.18
CA ILE A 179 11.94 -10.63 -17.24
C ILE A 179 12.49 -10.92 -15.84
N ASP A 180 13.01 -9.88 -15.20
CA ASP A 180 13.60 -9.98 -13.85
C ASP A 180 12.55 -9.79 -12.73
N GLY A 181 11.38 -9.27 -13.08
CA GLY A 181 10.25 -9.03 -12.18
C GLY A 181 9.16 -8.18 -12.83
N ILE A 182 8.18 -7.77 -12.03
CA ILE A 182 7.07 -6.91 -12.47
C ILE A 182 7.03 -5.64 -11.62
N ILE A 183 6.86 -4.48 -12.24
CA ILE A 183 6.55 -3.23 -11.54
C ILE A 183 5.13 -2.79 -11.90
N LEU A 184 4.32 -2.57 -10.87
CA LEU A 184 3.02 -1.94 -10.98
C LEU A 184 3.17 -0.45 -10.71
N HIS A 185 3.02 0.38 -11.74
CA HIS A 185 3.18 1.81 -11.62
C HIS A 185 2.20 2.40 -10.60
N ASN A 186 2.69 3.26 -9.70
CA ASN A 186 1.97 3.82 -8.55
C ASN A 186 1.50 2.80 -7.48
N HIS A 187 1.93 1.54 -7.53
CA HIS A 187 1.44 0.50 -6.63
C HIS A 187 2.57 -0.28 -5.94
N GLY A 188 3.46 -0.92 -6.70
CA GLY A 188 4.51 -1.74 -6.07
C GLY A 188 5.32 -2.59 -7.04
N ILE A 189 5.93 -3.65 -6.50
CA ILE A 189 6.87 -4.52 -7.22
C ILE A 189 6.57 -5.99 -6.89
N PHE A 190 6.76 -6.87 -7.88
CA PHE A 190 6.80 -8.31 -7.71
C PHE A 190 8.17 -8.85 -8.10
N THR A 191 8.67 -9.78 -7.28
CA THR A 191 9.80 -10.66 -7.64
C THR A 191 9.39 -12.11 -7.43
N PHE A 192 10.09 -13.00 -8.11
CA PHE A 192 9.73 -14.40 -8.13
C PHE A 192 10.91 -15.29 -8.53
N ASP A 193 10.89 -16.52 -8.03
CA ASP A 193 11.84 -17.58 -8.36
C ASP A 193 11.30 -18.95 -7.92
N ASP A 194 11.94 -20.03 -8.36
CA ASP A 194 11.66 -21.38 -7.86
C ASP A 194 12.34 -21.66 -6.51
N ASP A 195 13.34 -20.85 -6.14
CA ASP A 195 13.98 -20.85 -4.83
C ASP A 195 13.53 -19.67 -3.94
N ALA A 196 13.28 -19.98 -2.66
CA ALA A 196 12.74 -19.00 -1.72
C ALA A 196 13.70 -17.85 -1.44
N ARG A 197 15.01 -18.14 -1.38
CA ARG A 197 16.07 -17.17 -1.16
C ARG A 197 16.21 -16.28 -2.37
N GLU A 198 16.31 -16.85 -3.56
CA GLU A 198 16.49 -16.08 -4.80
C GLU A 198 15.33 -15.08 -5.01
N SER A 199 14.07 -15.48 -4.78
CA SER A 199 12.92 -14.56 -4.84
C SER A 199 13.06 -13.36 -3.88
N TYR A 200 13.52 -13.62 -2.64
CA TYR A 200 13.76 -12.60 -1.63
C TYR A 200 14.97 -11.71 -1.99
N GLU A 201 16.09 -12.29 -2.42
CA GLU A 201 17.30 -11.55 -2.77
C GLU A 201 17.04 -10.63 -3.96
N LYS A 202 16.30 -11.09 -4.98
CA LYS A 202 15.83 -10.25 -6.09
C LYS A 202 15.03 -9.03 -5.60
N MET A 203 14.15 -9.19 -4.61
CA MET A 203 13.39 -8.07 -4.03
C MET A 203 14.33 -7.05 -3.39
N ILE A 204 15.27 -7.52 -2.55
CA ILE A 204 16.24 -6.65 -1.86
C ILE A 204 17.13 -5.93 -2.88
N ASP A 205 17.60 -6.62 -3.91
CA ASP A 205 18.45 -6.04 -4.93
C ASP A 205 17.71 -4.99 -5.77
N ALA A 206 16.49 -5.29 -6.22
CA ALA A 206 15.67 -4.36 -7.00
C ALA A 206 15.34 -3.10 -6.20
N VAL A 207 14.91 -3.23 -4.95
CA VAL A 207 14.62 -2.07 -4.10
C VAL A 207 15.89 -1.29 -3.75
N SER A 208 17.02 -1.97 -3.55
CA SER A 208 18.31 -1.30 -3.35
C SER A 208 18.73 -0.47 -4.56
N GLN A 209 18.47 -0.94 -5.79
CA GLN A 209 18.73 -0.16 -7.00
C GLN A 209 17.88 1.12 -7.04
N ALA A 210 16.59 1.04 -6.67
CA ALA A 210 15.73 2.21 -6.54
C ALA A 210 16.21 3.19 -5.44
N GLU A 211 16.65 2.68 -4.28
CA GLU A 211 17.24 3.52 -3.23
C GLU A 211 18.49 4.26 -3.71
N VAL A 212 19.37 3.59 -4.45
CA VAL A 212 20.57 4.20 -5.05
C VAL A 212 20.17 5.32 -6.01
N PHE A 213 19.17 5.08 -6.87
CA PHE A 213 18.65 6.10 -7.77
C PHE A 213 18.13 7.33 -6.99
N LEU A 214 17.32 7.12 -5.94
CA LEU A 214 16.82 8.21 -5.10
C LEU A 214 17.92 8.95 -4.34
N ALA A 215 18.93 8.24 -3.84
CA ALA A 215 20.05 8.84 -3.15
C ALA A 215 20.86 9.78 -4.05
N GLN A 216 20.98 9.44 -5.34
CA GLN A 216 21.72 10.24 -6.34
C GLN A 216 20.91 11.42 -6.90
N ASN A 217 19.59 11.26 -7.07
CA ASN A 217 18.76 12.22 -7.81
C ASN A 217 17.78 13.01 -6.93
N ALA A 218 17.50 12.53 -5.71
CA ALA A 218 16.44 13.05 -4.84
C ALA A 218 16.84 13.14 -3.36
N THR A 219 18.08 13.56 -3.09
CA THR A 219 18.55 13.75 -1.71
C THR A 219 17.73 14.85 -1.01
N LEU A 220 17.24 14.54 0.20
CA LEU A 220 16.53 15.50 1.03
C LEU A 220 17.47 16.23 1.99
N HIS A 221 17.35 17.55 2.03
CA HIS A 221 17.96 18.39 3.06
C HIS A 221 16.85 18.92 3.97
N ILE A 222 16.62 18.21 5.07
CA ILE A 222 15.58 18.54 6.04
C ILE A 222 16.15 19.58 7.01
N ALA A 223 15.80 20.85 6.82
CA ALA A 223 16.11 21.89 7.77
C ALA A 223 15.17 21.78 8.98
N SER A 224 15.72 21.83 10.19
CA SER A 224 14.93 21.88 11.41
C SER A 224 14.41 23.31 11.63
N SER A 225 13.11 23.51 11.44
CA SER A 225 12.41 24.71 11.92
C SER A 225 11.34 24.27 12.90
N TYR A 226 11.47 24.69 14.16
CA TYR A 226 10.44 24.50 15.17
C TYR A 226 9.71 25.82 15.36
N ALA A 227 8.45 25.91 14.95
CA ALA A 227 7.58 26.98 15.42
C ALA A 227 6.86 26.53 16.69
N SER A 228 6.72 27.43 17.65
CA SER A 228 5.80 27.23 18.77
C SER A 228 4.41 27.71 18.36
N SER A 229 3.40 26.85 18.52
CA SER A 229 2.00 27.21 18.29
C SER A 229 1.18 26.90 19.52
N LYS A 230 0.16 27.72 19.78
CA LYS A 230 -0.82 27.54 20.86
C LYS A 230 -2.00 26.67 20.39
N CYS A 231 -1.71 25.57 19.70
CA CYS A 231 -2.77 24.69 19.22
C CYS A 231 -3.43 23.96 20.40
N ASP A 232 -4.74 24.13 20.56
CA ASP A 232 -5.51 23.52 21.64
C ASP A 232 -5.85 22.06 21.31
N MET A 233 -5.00 21.14 21.77
CA MET A 233 -5.17 19.69 21.56
C MET A 233 -6.46 19.16 22.20
N GLN A 234 -6.89 19.73 23.33
CA GLN A 234 -8.12 19.29 23.99
C GLN A 234 -9.34 19.64 23.14
N LYS A 235 -9.33 20.84 22.54
CA LYS A 235 -10.34 21.28 21.59
C LYS A 235 -10.37 20.38 20.35
N ILE A 236 -9.22 20.02 19.78
CA ILE A 236 -9.13 19.06 18.64
C ILE A 236 -9.79 17.73 18.99
N VAL A 237 -9.41 17.13 20.12
CA VAL A 237 -9.97 15.84 20.54
C VAL A 237 -11.47 15.94 20.73
N LYS A 238 -11.95 17.00 21.40
CA LYS A 238 -13.38 17.18 21.67
C LYS A 238 -14.19 17.26 20.36
N VAL A 239 -13.84 18.22 19.49
CA VAL A 239 -14.59 18.47 18.25
C VAL A 239 -14.57 17.26 17.31
N LEU A 240 -13.40 16.65 17.09
CA LEU A 240 -13.32 15.48 16.22
C LEU A 240 -14.00 14.24 16.81
N SER A 241 -14.02 14.08 18.14
CA SER A 241 -14.74 12.96 18.78
C SER A 241 -16.25 13.08 18.61
N GLU A 242 -16.79 14.30 18.73
CA GLU A 242 -18.21 14.57 18.50
C GLU A 242 -18.61 14.25 17.05
N ILE A 243 -17.83 14.68 16.06
CA ILE A 243 -18.11 14.44 14.63
C ILE A 243 -17.91 12.97 14.23
N LYS A 244 -16.88 12.30 14.78
CA LYS A 244 -16.59 10.90 14.45
C LYS A 244 -17.47 9.89 15.21
N GLY A 245 -18.16 10.32 16.27
CA GLY A 245 -19.01 9.46 17.09
C GLY A 245 -18.26 8.49 18.01
N TYR A 246 -16.95 8.71 18.21
CA TYR A 246 -16.11 7.94 19.13
C TYR A 246 -15.00 8.80 19.71
N LYS A 247 -14.45 8.41 20.85
CA LYS A 247 -13.31 9.11 21.46
C LYS A 247 -12.05 9.00 20.59
N VAL A 248 -11.59 10.13 20.07
CA VAL A 248 -10.39 10.23 19.24
C VAL A 248 -9.13 10.15 20.09
N SER A 249 -8.16 9.37 19.62
CA SER A 249 -6.77 9.36 20.08
C SER A 249 -5.90 10.10 19.05
N LEU A 250 -4.92 10.85 19.54
CA LEU A 250 -3.97 11.61 18.70
C LEU A 250 -2.62 10.90 18.63
N ASN A 251 -1.95 11.01 17.49
CA ASN A 251 -0.50 10.92 17.39
C ASN A 251 0.01 12.27 16.86
N ILE A 252 0.91 12.92 17.59
CA ILE A 252 1.45 14.25 17.26
C ILE A 252 2.89 14.06 16.77
N ASN A 253 3.11 14.29 15.48
CA ASN A 253 4.41 14.18 14.84
C ASN A 253 5.02 15.56 14.64
N GLN A 254 6.05 15.85 15.44
CA GLN A 254 6.89 17.05 15.35
C GLN A 254 8.33 16.68 15.00
N SER A 255 8.52 15.55 14.31
CA SER A 255 9.84 15.18 13.78
C SER A 255 10.36 16.28 12.84
N PRO A 256 11.68 16.35 12.58
CA PRO A 256 12.23 17.27 11.59
C PRO A 256 11.56 17.13 10.23
N LEU A 257 11.23 15.91 9.80
CA LEU A 257 10.52 15.64 8.55
C LEU A 257 9.11 16.27 8.56
N ALA A 258 8.32 15.99 9.60
CA ALA A 258 6.96 16.51 9.71
C ALA A 258 6.93 18.04 9.77
N SER A 259 7.86 18.64 10.53
CA SER A 259 7.96 20.10 10.67
C SER A 259 8.38 20.75 9.36
N TYR A 260 9.33 20.16 8.63
CA TYR A 260 9.76 20.62 7.31
C TYR A 260 8.65 20.49 6.27
N TYR A 261 7.93 19.36 6.25
CA TYR A 261 6.78 19.17 5.39
C TYR A 261 5.69 20.22 5.67
N ALA A 262 5.36 20.44 6.95
CA ALA A 262 4.38 21.44 7.38
C ALA A 262 4.82 22.90 7.14
N SER A 263 6.09 23.18 6.85
CA SER A 263 6.59 24.54 6.64
C SER A 263 6.57 25.02 5.19
N HIS A 264 6.06 24.21 4.25
CA HIS A 264 5.97 24.59 2.84
C HIS A 264 5.07 25.81 2.61
N LYS A 265 5.49 26.73 1.72
CA LYS A 265 4.86 28.05 1.52
C LYS A 265 3.40 27.97 1.05
N ASN A 266 3.10 27.07 0.11
CA ASN A 266 1.75 26.81 -0.39
C ASN A 266 1.25 25.48 0.20
N LEU A 267 1.16 25.39 1.53
CA LEU A 267 0.98 24.11 2.23
C LEU A 267 -0.25 23.36 1.74
N ARG A 268 -1.37 24.06 1.52
CA ARG A 268 -2.60 23.43 1.03
C ARG A 268 -2.38 22.74 -0.32
N GLU A 269 -1.94 23.49 -1.33
CA GLU A 269 -1.67 22.93 -2.67
C GLU A 269 -0.64 21.79 -2.63
N PHE A 270 0.42 21.98 -1.86
CA PHE A 270 1.52 21.03 -1.73
C PHE A 270 1.11 19.70 -1.06
N ALA A 271 0.35 19.76 0.04
CA ALA A 271 0.05 18.59 0.85
C ALA A 271 -1.24 17.85 0.47
N THR A 272 -2.03 18.39 -0.47
CA THR A 272 -3.30 17.77 -0.93
C THR A 272 -3.20 17.11 -2.30
N ARG A 273 -2.00 16.66 -2.70
CA ARG A 273 -1.73 16.06 -4.03
C ARG A 273 -2.10 14.58 -4.16
N GLY A 274 -2.64 13.97 -3.12
CA GLY A 274 -3.11 12.57 -3.11
C GLY A 274 -2.29 11.67 -2.19
N VAL A 275 -2.41 10.35 -2.40
CA VAL A 275 -1.79 9.30 -1.58
C VAL A 275 -0.66 8.62 -2.33
N LEU A 276 0.35 8.13 -1.61
CA LEU A 276 1.51 7.48 -2.22
C LEU A 276 1.17 6.10 -2.81
N THR A 277 0.39 5.32 -2.07
CA THR A 277 -0.14 4.03 -2.51
C THR A 277 -1.67 4.06 -2.45
N PRO A 278 -2.37 3.41 -3.40
CA PRO A 278 -3.83 3.40 -3.42
C PRO A 278 -4.42 2.86 -2.11
N GLU A 279 -3.86 1.79 -1.53
CA GLU A 279 -4.42 1.10 -0.35
C GLU A 279 -4.42 1.99 0.90
N HIS A 280 -3.44 2.89 1.02
CA HIS A 280 -3.32 3.77 2.18
C HIS A 280 -4.49 4.73 2.30
N ILE A 281 -5.20 5.02 1.20
CA ILE A 281 -6.38 5.89 1.20
C ILE A 281 -7.49 5.38 2.12
N ILE A 282 -7.61 4.06 2.30
CA ILE A 282 -8.61 3.42 3.17
C ILE A 282 -8.36 3.83 4.64
N ARG A 283 -7.12 4.19 5.00
CA ARG A 283 -6.74 4.64 6.35
C ARG A 283 -6.66 6.15 6.46
N THR A 284 -6.11 6.85 5.47
CA THR A 284 -5.77 8.27 5.57
C THR A 284 -6.82 9.21 4.97
N LYS A 285 -7.68 8.70 4.08
CA LYS A 285 -8.42 9.48 3.06
C LYS A 285 -7.50 10.13 2.04
N ARG A 286 -8.09 10.63 0.95
CA ARG A 286 -7.32 11.24 -0.16
C ARG A 286 -6.42 12.40 0.28
N VAL A 287 -6.89 13.27 1.18
CA VAL A 287 -6.20 14.51 1.55
C VAL A 287 -6.30 14.80 3.07
N PRO A 288 -5.30 15.49 3.65
CA PRO A 288 -5.37 15.96 5.03
C PRO A 288 -6.31 17.15 5.22
N LEU A 289 -6.70 17.39 6.47
CA LEU A 289 -7.11 18.72 6.88
C LEU A 289 -5.89 19.64 6.95
N ILE A 290 -5.92 20.76 6.22
CA ILE A 290 -4.85 21.77 6.25
C ILE A 290 -5.26 22.95 7.14
N MET A 291 -4.45 23.23 8.15
CA MET A 291 -4.62 24.33 9.10
C MET A 291 -3.48 25.36 8.94
N GLU A 292 -3.78 26.46 8.26
CA GLU A 292 -2.90 27.63 8.12
C GLU A 292 -3.33 28.81 9.02
N ASP A 293 -4.52 28.71 9.60
CA ASP A 293 -5.09 29.62 10.59
C ASP A 293 -5.36 28.88 11.92
N THR A 294 -5.93 29.60 12.90
CA THR A 294 -6.27 29.04 14.22
C THR A 294 -7.74 28.65 14.37
N ASP A 295 -8.58 28.79 13.33
CA ASP A 295 -10.01 28.52 13.37
C ASP A 295 -10.32 27.06 12.99
N LEU A 296 -10.16 26.18 13.99
CA LEU A 296 -10.34 24.74 13.85
C LEU A 296 -11.72 24.36 13.30
N GLU A 297 -12.80 24.96 13.82
CA GLU A 297 -14.17 24.62 13.43
C GLU A 297 -14.44 25.01 11.98
N ALA A 298 -14.01 26.21 11.56
CA ALA A 298 -14.12 26.62 10.15
C ALA A 298 -13.27 25.72 9.24
N GLY A 299 -12.07 25.33 9.69
CA GLY A 299 -11.20 24.38 9.00
C GLY A 299 -11.86 23.02 8.76
N ILE A 300 -12.42 22.43 9.81
CA ILE A 300 -13.13 21.14 9.76
C ILE A 300 -14.38 21.24 8.88
N ALA A 301 -15.19 22.29 9.03
CA ALA A 301 -16.39 22.48 8.23
C ALA A 301 -16.07 22.59 6.73
N ARG A 302 -14.99 23.31 6.39
CA ARG A 302 -14.50 23.41 5.01
C ARG A 302 -14.05 22.06 4.47
N TYR A 303 -13.25 21.31 5.24
CA TYR A 303 -12.80 19.97 4.85
C TYR A 303 -13.99 19.03 4.59
N MET A 304 -14.97 18.98 5.49
CA MET A 304 -16.15 18.12 5.33
C MET A 304 -16.95 18.49 4.10
N LYS A 305 -17.13 19.79 3.82
CA LYS A 305 -17.82 20.27 2.62
C LYS A 305 -17.08 19.87 1.33
N GLU A 306 -15.74 19.99 1.31
CA GLU A 306 -14.90 19.57 0.19
C GLU A 306 -14.99 18.05 -0.02
N TYR A 307 -14.98 17.27 1.07
CA TYR A 307 -15.12 15.81 1.03
C TYR A 307 -16.51 15.36 0.53
N GLU A 308 -17.57 16.02 0.97
CA GLU A 308 -18.94 15.78 0.47
C GLU A 308 -19.09 16.13 -1.02
N ALA A 309 -18.41 17.18 -1.49
CA ALA A 309 -18.40 17.54 -2.91
C ALA A 309 -17.66 16.48 -3.73
N TYR A 310 -16.49 16.04 -3.27
CA TYR A 310 -15.75 14.91 -3.85
C TYR A 310 -16.60 13.64 -3.92
N PHE A 311 -17.32 13.31 -2.85
CA PHE A 311 -18.23 12.17 -2.86
C PHE A 311 -19.36 12.33 -3.90
N LYS A 312 -20.03 13.49 -3.94
CA LYS A 312 -21.13 13.74 -4.89
C LYS A 312 -20.69 13.73 -6.36
N GLU A 313 -19.43 14.05 -6.63
CA GLU A 313 -18.89 14.09 -8.00
C GLU A 313 -18.72 12.69 -8.59
N PHE A 314 -18.27 11.72 -7.79
CA PHE A 314 -17.90 10.38 -8.28
C PHE A 314 -18.83 9.26 -7.84
N ALA A 315 -19.56 9.42 -6.74
CA ALA A 315 -20.43 8.38 -6.22
C ALA A 315 -21.59 8.09 -7.19
N THR A 316 -21.89 6.80 -7.35
CA THR A 316 -23.05 6.31 -8.08
C THR A 316 -24.06 5.68 -7.12
N ASN A 317 -23.61 4.76 -6.27
CA ASN A 317 -24.45 3.98 -5.36
C ASN A 317 -23.78 3.70 -4.00
N GLU A 318 -22.56 4.19 -3.80
CA GLU A 318 -21.76 3.97 -2.62
C GLU A 318 -22.35 4.70 -1.41
N VAL A 319 -22.05 4.22 -0.20
CA VAL A 319 -22.43 4.89 1.04
C VAL A 319 -21.27 5.80 1.46
N MET A 320 -21.58 7.08 1.65
CA MET A 320 -20.58 8.06 2.07
C MET A 320 -19.94 7.65 3.41
N LEU A 321 -18.61 7.60 3.44
CA LEU A 321 -17.86 7.38 4.66
C LEU A 321 -17.95 8.63 5.56
N ASN A 322 -17.63 8.48 6.86
CA ASN A 322 -17.55 9.64 7.75
C ASN A 322 -16.61 10.71 7.15
N ALA A 323 -17.12 11.93 6.98
CA ALA A 323 -16.44 13.01 6.29
C ALA A 323 -15.35 13.71 7.12
N ALA A 324 -15.16 13.35 8.39
CA ALA A 324 -14.12 13.95 9.22
C ALA A 324 -12.72 13.49 8.80
N PRO A 325 -11.71 14.37 8.87
CA PRO A 325 -10.34 14.05 8.47
C PRO A 325 -9.75 12.91 9.32
N ASN A 326 -8.81 12.14 8.75
CA ASN A 326 -8.06 11.13 9.51
C ASN A 326 -6.67 11.61 9.94
N TYR A 327 -6.18 12.70 9.35
CA TYR A 327 -5.02 13.44 9.83
C TYR A 327 -5.11 14.91 9.41
N MET A 328 -4.32 15.76 10.06
CA MET A 328 -4.18 17.17 9.72
C MET A 328 -2.72 17.58 9.65
N VAL A 329 -2.43 18.60 8.83
CA VAL A 329 -1.14 19.28 8.80
C VAL A 329 -1.35 20.71 9.29
N ILE A 330 -0.69 21.05 10.40
CA ILE A 330 -0.73 22.38 10.99
C ILE A 330 0.52 23.12 10.56
N LYS A 331 0.31 24.22 9.83
CA LYS A 331 1.35 25.07 9.27
C LYS A 331 2.43 25.40 10.29
N ASP A 332 3.67 25.12 9.90
CA ASP A 332 4.91 25.37 10.66
C ASP A 332 5.03 24.64 12.01
N LEU A 333 4.11 23.72 12.34
CA LEU A 333 4.04 23.11 13.67
C LEU A 333 4.20 21.58 13.68
N ALA A 334 3.26 20.87 13.06
CA ALA A 334 3.11 19.43 13.26
C ALA A 334 2.22 18.79 12.21
N VAL A 335 2.35 17.47 12.09
CA VAL A 335 1.36 16.58 11.50
C VAL A 335 0.69 15.80 12.62
N ILE A 336 -0.65 15.78 12.64
CA ILE A 336 -1.42 15.09 13.69
C ILE A 336 -2.35 14.08 13.07
N SER A 337 -2.21 12.83 13.50
CA SER A 337 -3.03 11.70 13.04
C SER A 337 -4.10 11.33 14.07
N PHE A 338 -5.25 10.89 13.59
CA PHE A 338 -6.42 10.57 14.40
C PHE A 338 -6.78 9.09 14.30
N GLY A 339 -7.16 8.48 15.42
CA GLY A 339 -7.63 7.09 15.43
C GLY A 339 -8.59 6.80 16.58
N LYS A 340 -9.31 5.67 16.48
CA LYS A 340 -10.16 5.15 17.57
C LYS A 340 -9.36 4.65 18.79
N SER A 341 -8.06 4.50 18.64
CA SER A 341 -7.11 4.10 19.68
C SER A 341 -5.72 4.67 19.36
N PRO A 342 -4.78 4.70 20.33
CA PRO A 342 -3.40 5.12 20.07
C PRO A 342 -2.74 4.30 18.96
N LYS A 343 -2.98 2.98 18.91
CA LYS A 343 -2.48 2.10 17.83
C LYS A 343 -3.02 2.52 16.47
N ALA A 344 -4.31 2.85 16.37
CA ALA A 344 -4.90 3.29 15.10
C ALA A 344 -4.34 4.65 14.64
N ALA A 345 -4.11 5.59 15.57
CA ALA A 345 -3.49 6.87 15.25
C ALA A 345 -2.02 6.73 14.85
N ALA A 346 -1.28 5.78 15.45
CA ALA A 346 0.09 5.44 15.06
C ALA A 346 0.16 4.87 13.64
N ILE A 347 -0.71 3.92 13.28
CA ILE A 347 -0.77 3.39 11.90
C ILE A 347 -0.94 4.51 10.86
N VAL A 348 -1.85 5.46 11.12
CA VAL A 348 -2.04 6.62 10.23
C VAL A 348 -0.80 7.51 10.20
N ASN A 349 -0.13 7.74 11.34
CA ASN A 349 1.13 8.48 11.38
C ASN A 349 2.21 7.84 10.51
N ASP A 350 2.41 6.53 10.63
CA ASP A 350 3.48 5.84 9.90
C ASP A 350 3.24 5.94 8.39
N ILE A 351 1.98 5.77 7.95
CA ILE A 351 1.54 6.00 6.56
C ILE A 351 1.75 7.45 6.10
N VAL A 352 1.49 8.42 6.96
CA VAL A 352 1.72 9.82 6.59
C VAL A 352 3.22 10.14 6.55
N GLU A 353 4.03 9.53 7.43
CA GLU A 353 5.46 9.77 7.52
C GLU A 353 6.22 9.35 6.26
N HIS A 354 6.01 8.12 5.77
CA HIS A 354 6.65 7.70 4.53
C HIS A 354 6.08 8.46 3.31
N THR A 355 4.77 8.80 3.30
CA THR A 355 4.19 9.67 2.27
C THR A 355 4.85 11.05 2.23
N MET A 356 5.08 11.70 3.39
CA MET A 356 5.77 12.98 3.45
C MET A 356 7.17 12.91 2.84
N ARG A 357 7.92 11.84 3.17
CA ARG A 357 9.25 11.60 2.60
C ARG A 357 9.19 11.43 1.08
N ALA A 358 8.30 10.57 0.60
CA ALA A 358 8.14 10.28 -0.82
C ALA A 358 7.75 11.54 -1.61
N VAL A 359 6.78 12.32 -1.13
CA VAL A 359 6.36 13.58 -1.76
C VAL A 359 7.53 14.55 -1.91
N LEU A 360 8.32 14.72 -0.85
CA LEU A 360 9.50 15.60 -0.88
C LEU A 360 10.58 15.11 -1.85
N GLN A 361 10.81 13.80 -1.94
CA GLN A 361 11.78 13.23 -2.87
C GLN A 361 11.28 13.31 -4.32
N ALA A 362 10.01 13.01 -4.55
CA ALA A 362 9.38 13.09 -5.85
C ALA A 362 9.43 14.52 -6.43
N ASP A 363 9.32 15.55 -5.59
CA ASP A 363 9.50 16.95 -6.01
C ASP A 363 10.91 17.27 -6.51
N LYS A 364 11.93 16.51 -6.10
CA LYS A 364 13.28 16.60 -6.68
C LYS A 364 13.39 15.92 -8.05
N LEU A 365 12.46 15.03 -8.38
CA LEU A 365 12.41 14.27 -9.64
C LEU A 365 11.43 14.86 -10.67
N GLY A 366 10.99 16.10 -10.46
CA GLY A 366 10.10 16.81 -11.40
C GLY A 366 8.69 17.04 -10.89
N GLY A 367 8.35 16.56 -9.69
CA GLY A 367 7.06 16.81 -9.05
C GLY A 367 6.36 15.52 -8.66
N TYR A 368 5.81 15.50 -7.45
CA TYR A 368 4.95 14.41 -6.99
C TYR A 368 3.62 14.37 -7.75
N LYS A 369 3.25 13.16 -8.20
CA LYS A 369 1.99 12.89 -8.90
C LYS A 369 1.38 11.58 -8.41
N SER A 370 0.24 11.69 -7.75
CA SER A 370 -0.61 10.57 -7.37
C SER A 370 -1.42 10.06 -8.57
N ILE A 371 -2.06 8.90 -8.41
CA ILE A 371 -3.15 8.44 -9.28
C ILE A 371 -4.27 9.49 -9.42
N SER A 372 -5.15 9.32 -10.40
CA SER A 372 -6.22 10.29 -10.66
C SER A 372 -7.19 10.42 -9.48
N ILE A 373 -7.98 11.50 -9.47
CA ILE A 373 -9.01 11.72 -8.45
C ILE A 373 -10.09 10.63 -8.54
N ALA A 374 -10.44 10.20 -9.76
CA ALA A 374 -11.41 9.14 -9.98
C ALA A 374 -10.89 7.79 -9.44
N ASP A 375 -9.63 7.46 -9.69
CA ASP A 375 -9.01 6.23 -9.18
C ASP A 375 -8.86 6.26 -7.65
N SER A 376 -8.51 7.43 -7.10
CA SER A 376 -8.53 7.65 -5.65
C SER A 376 -9.92 7.38 -5.07
N PHE A 377 -10.98 7.83 -5.75
CA PHE A 377 -12.35 7.58 -5.32
C PHE A 377 -12.71 6.11 -5.39
N ALA A 378 -12.39 5.44 -6.51
CA ALA A 378 -12.61 4.02 -6.70
C ALA A 378 -11.95 3.17 -5.61
N MET A 379 -10.75 3.58 -5.15
CA MET A 379 -10.05 2.89 -4.06
C MET A 379 -10.58 3.23 -2.66
N GLU A 380 -10.91 4.50 -2.39
CA GLU A 380 -11.47 4.89 -1.08
C GLU A 380 -12.87 4.30 -0.85
N TYR A 381 -13.65 4.16 -1.91
CA TYR A 381 -15.01 3.64 -1.91
C TYR A 381 -15.10 2.25 -2.54
N TRP A 382 -13.99 1.52 -2.53
CA TRP A 382 -13.89 0.20 -3.15
C TRP A 382 -15.00 -0.74 -2.68
N GLU A 383 -15.53 -1.54 -3.61
CA GLU A 383 -16.66 -2.43 -3.39
C GLU A 383 -16.48 -3.32 -2.14
N LEU A 384 -15.25 -3.83 -1.93
CA LEU A 384 -14.90 -4.67 -0.80
C LEU A 384 -14.94 -3.92 0.55
N GLU A 385 -14.62 -2.62 0.56
CA GLU A 385 -14.75 -1.79 1.76
C GLU A 385 -16.21 -1.42 2.02
N GLN A 386 -16.97 -1.10 0.97
CA GLN A 386 -18.41 -0.82 1.06
C GLN A 386 -19.20 -2.03 1.58
N ALA A 387 -18.81 -3.25 1.21
CA ALA A 387 -19.41 -4.48 1.70
C ALA A 387 -19.28 -4.67 3.23
N LYS A 388 -18.26 -4.07 3.87
CA LYS A 388 -18.07 -4.12 5.33
C LYS A 388 -19.04 -3.22 6.09
N LEU A 389 -19.57 -2.17 5.45
CA LEU A 389 -20.55 -1.25 6.06
C LEU A 389 -21.96 -1.85 6.17
N LYS A 390 -22.26 -2.86 5.33
CA LYS A 390 -23.57 -3.53 5.29
C LYS A 390 -23.71 -4.67 6.30
N LYS A 391 -22.65 -4.95 7.06
CA LYS A 391 -22.57 -5.97 8.12
C LYS A 391 -22.56 -5.29 9.47
#